data_AF-A0A6I9WK59-F1
#
_entry.id   AF-A0A6I9WK59-F1
#
_cell.length_a   1.000
_cell.length_b   1.000
_cell.length_c   1.000
_cell.angle_alpha   90.00
_cell.angle_beta   90.00
_cell.angle_gamma   90.00
#
_symmetry.space_group_name_H-M   'P 1'
#
loop_
_entity.id
_entity.type
_entity.pdbx_description
1 polymer ?
#
loop_
_entity_poly.entity_id
_entity_poly.type
_entity_poly.pdbx_seq_one_letter_code
_entity_poly.pdbx_strand_id
1 'polypeptide(L)'
;MVVLGFAFKVLLSLWLQYFKGEESIGERSTCIVTGFVYLLIAMMILIVDENKLEIGLEKAYISFNHSASQFLDTQGLSSTGPASKIVLKFFLAIWCGLLGSLFTFPGLRVSKMHWDTLRYYKDHKLLLLIANISYVSPLLLVSLWITPISKDYLTVRIFSGMTSPLMTVERFESLRLIIIIAAGLLKIVLMPIYLQSYLNLAIQRIEIQKKEAGRITNIDLQKKVCVIT
;
A
#
# COMPACT_ATOMS: atom_id res chain seq x y z
N MET A 1 18.29 5.49 -3.15
CA MET A 1 18.45 4.04 -2.89
C MET A 1 18.71 3.73 -1.41
N VAL A 2 19.62 4.42 -0.72
CA VAL A 2 19.90 4.17 0.73
C VAL A 2 18.65 4.33 1.61
N VAL A 3 17.84 5.38 1.38
CA VAL A 3 16.61 5.62 2.16
C VAL A 3 15.58 4.50 2.00
N LEU A 4 15.37 4.01 0.77
CA LEU A 4 14.47 2.89 0.50
C LEU A 4 14.95 1.60 1.15
N GLY A 5 16.25 1.30 1.05
CA GLY A 5 16.85 0.15 1.72
C GLY A 5 16.71 0.21 3.25
N PHE A 6 16.93 1.39 3.84
CA PHE A 6 16.72 1.61 5.26
C PHE A 6 15.25 1.41 5.67
N ALA A 7 14.30 2.01 4.94
CA ALA A 7 12.88 1.85 5.21
C ALA A 7 12.43 0.39 5.12
N PHE A 8 12.90 -0.34 4.09
CA PHE A 8 12.62 -1.76 3.94
C PHE A 8 13.21 -2.59 5.08
N LYS A 9 14.46 -2.31 5.50
CA LYS A 9 15.09 -2.95 6.66
C LYS A 9 14.27 -2.74 7.93
N VAL A 10 13.79 -1.50 8.18
CA VAL A 10 12.96 -1.17 9.34
C VAL A 10 11.63 -1.92 9.30
N LEU A 11 10.97 -1.94 8.15
CA LEU A 11 9.72 -2.70 7.95
C LEU A 11 9.92 -4.19 8.24
N LEU A 12 10.98 -4.78 7.70
CA LEU A 12 11.30 -6.19 7.91
C LEU A 12 11.62 -6.48 9.38
N SER A 13 12.38 -5.61 10.03
CA SER A 13 12.69 -5.73 11.46
C SER A 13 11.44 -5.68 12.33
N LEU A 14 10.50 -4.76 12.03
CA LEU A 14 9.22 -4.68 12.72
C LEU A 14 8.41 -5.95 12.50
N TRP A 15 8.26 -6.40 11.25
CA TRP A 15 7.56 -7.63 10.92
C TRP A 15 8.14 -8.85 11.65
N LEU A 16 9.47 -8.99 11.71
CA LEU A 16 10.12 -10.07 12.45
C LEU A 16 9.88 -9.99 13.97
N GLN A 17 9.83 -8.79 14.56
CA GLN A 17 9.53 -8.62 15.98
C GLN A 17 8.10 -9.08 16.31
N TYR A 18 7.14 -8.73 15.46
CA TYR A 18 5.75 -9.20 15.60
C TYR A 18 5.65 -10.74 15.52
N PHE A 19 6.47 -11.38 14.68
CA PHE A 19 6.54 -12.85 14.63
C PHE A 19 7.29 -13.50 15.78
N LYS A 20 7.99 -12.74 16.63
CA LYS A 20 8.75 -13.27 17.78
C LYS A 20 8.05 -13.07 19.14
N GLY A 21 7.20 -12.06 19.31
CA GLY A 21 6.58 -11.78 20.62
C GLY A 21 5.55 -12.84 21.06
N GLU A 22 5.72 -13.47 22.21
CA GLU A 22 4.86 -14.59 22.66
C GLU A 22 3.40 -14.19 22.94
N GLU A 23 3.13 -12.94 23.33
CA GLU A 23 1.78 -12.41 23.56
C GLU A 23 1.02 -12.00 22.27
N SER A 24 1.65 -12.08 21.11
CA SER A 24 1.18 -11.45 19.87
C SER A 24 0.48 -12.40 18.88
N ILE A 25 -0.12 -13.50 19.34
CA ILE A 25 -0.75 -14.53 18.47
C ILE A 25 -1.75 -13.91 17.48
N GLY A 26 -2.56 -12.94 17.93
CA GLY A 26 -3.51 -12.22 17.08
C GLY A 26 -2.85 -11.29 16.03
N GLU A 27 -1.69 -10.74 16.34
CA GLU A 27 -0.96 -9.87 15.41
C GLU A 27 -0.32 -10.68 14.28
N ARG A 28 0.28 -11.83 14.63
CA ARG A 28 0.85 -12.77 13.67
C ARG A 28 -0.21 -13.31 12.71
N SER A 29 -1.34 -13.76 13.25
CA SER A 29 -2.44 -14.30 12.44
C SER A 29 -2.98 -13.23 11.48
N THR A 30 -3.14 -11.99 11.93
CA THR A 30 -3.55 -10.87 11.07
C THR A 30 -2.58 -10.66 9.91
N CYS A 31 -1.26 -10.66 10.18
CA CYS A 31 -0.25 -10.52 9.13
C CYS A 31 -0.30 -11.66 8.09
N ILE A 32 -0.51 -12.90 8.53
CA ILE A 32 -0.61 -14.07 7.64
C ILE A 32 -1.86 -13.98 6.79
N VAL A 33 -3.03 -13.74 7.41
CA VAL A 33 -4.32 -13.65 6.71
C VAL A 33 -4.28 -12.53 5.67
N THR A 34 -3.79 -11.34 6.05
CA THR A 34 -3.66 -10.23 5.10
C THR A 34 -2.71 -10.58 3.95
N GLY A 35 -1.58 -11.26 4.22
CA GLY A 35 -0.68 -11.73 3.16
C GLY A 35 -1.37 -12.66 2.16
N PHE A 36 -2.18 -13.61 2.62
CA PHE A 36 -2.99 -14.47 1.74
C PHE A 36 -4.04 -13.69 0.96
N VAL A 37 -4.73 -12.73 1.58
CA VAL A 37 -5.69 -11.86 0.89
C VAL A 37 -5.03 -11.08 -0.24
N TYR A 38 -3.86 -10.46 0.01
CA TYR A 38 -3.10 -9.77 -1.03
C TYR A 38 -2.60 -10.71 -2.12
N LEU A 39 -2.18 -11.91 -1.78
CA LEU A 39 -1.78 -12.94 -2.75
C LEU A 39 -2.96 -13.29 -3.67
N LEU A 40 -4.16 -13.55 -3.11
CA LEU A 40 -5.36 -13.85 -3.90
C LEU A 40 -5.75 -12.69 -4.82
N ILE A 41 -5.74 -11.46 -4.30
CA ILE A 41 -6.02 -10.25 -5.10
C ILE A 41 -4.98 -10.12 -6.23
N ALA A 42 -3.70 -10.32 -5.94
CA ALA A 42 -2.63 -10.24 -6.94
C ALA A 42 -2.80 -11.32 -8.02
N MET A 43 -3.15 -12.55 -7.64
CA MET A 43 -3.45 -13.61 -8.60
C MET A 43 -4.63 -13.23 -9.51
N MET A 44 -5.71 -12.71 -8.94
CA MET A 44 -6.86 -12.23 -9.73
C MET A 44 -6.47 -11.14 -10.72
N ILE A 45 -5.69 -10.14 -10.28
CA ILE A 45 -5.22 -9.04 -11.13
C ILE A 45 -4.29 -9.54 -12.25
N LEU A 46 -3.37 -10.46 -11.96
CA LEU A 46 -2.38 -10.96 -12.92
C LEU A 46 -2.97 -11.92 -13.97
N ILE A 47 -4.17 -12.45 -13.72
CA ILE A 47 -4.94 -13.24 -14.70
C ILE A 47 -5.61 -12.34 -15.73
N VAL A 48 -5.99 -11.11 -15.35
CA VAL A 48 -6.64 -10.17 -16.27
C VAL A 48 -5.69 -9.79 -17.41
N ASP A 49 -6.28 -9.57 -18.59
CA ASP A 49 -5.54 -9.16 -19.78
C ASP A 49 -4.81 -7.81 -19.56
N GLU A 50 -3.55 -7.78 -19.98
CA GLU A 50 -2.66 -6.62 -19.88
C GLU A 50 -3.09 -5.45 -20.77
N ASN A 51 -4.00 -5.67 -21.71
CA ASN A 51 -4.65 -4.58 -22.45
C ASN A 51 -5.59 -3.77 -21.55
N LYS A 52 -6.17 -4.40 -20.52
CA LYS A 52 -7.12 -3.75 -19.58
C LYS A 52 -6.42 -3.12 -18.38
N LEU A 53 -5.29 -3.67 -17.96
CA LEU A 53 -4.45 -3.15 -16.89
C LEU A 53 -3.10 -2.84 -17.51
N GLU A 54 -2.72 -1.55 -17.61
CA GLU A 54 -1.48 -1.09 -18.24
C GLU A 54 -0.22 -1.48 -17.43
N ILE A 55 -0.04 -2.77 -17.14
CA ILE A 55 1.02 -3.34 -16.31
C ILE A 55 2.33 -3.41 -17.10
N GLY A 56 2.26 -3.69 -18.41
CA GLY A 56 3.42 -3.80 -19.29
C GLY A 56 4.31 -5.04 -19.02
N LEU A 57 3.76 -6.05 -18.34
CA LEU A 57 4.50 -7.24 -17.92
C LEU A 57 4.97 -8.07 -19.11
N GLU A 58 4.15 -8.20 -20.15
CA GLU A 58 4.45 -8.98 -21.34
C GLU A 58 5.59 -8.36 -22.13
N LYS A 59 5.56 -7.03 -22.30
CA LYS A 59 6.63 -6.30 -22.99
C LYS A 59 7.95 -6.48 -22.25
N ALA A 60 7.93 -6.37 -20.92
CA ALA A 60 9.09 -6.60 -20.08
C ALA A 60 9.59 -8.05 -20.15
N TYR A 61 8.66 -9.02 -20.14
CA TYR A 61 8.99 -10.45 -20.25
C TYR A 61 9.65 -10.78 -21.59
N ILE A 62 9.08 -10.34 -22.71
CA ILE A 62 9.64 -10.57 -24.05
C ILE A 62 11.04 -9.94 -24.15
N SER A 63 11.19 -8.70 -23.69
CA SER A 63 12.49 -8.01 -23.70
C SER A 63 13.52 -8.70 -22.81
N PHE A 64 13.13 -9.16 -21.61
CA PHE A 64 14.01 -9.89 -20.71
C PHE A 64 14.42 -11.23 -21.31
N ASN A 65 13.47 -11.97 -21.89
CA ASN A 65 13.74 -13.27 -22.48
C ASN A 65 14.69 -13.16 -23.67
N HIS A 66 14.50 -12.14 -24.52
CA HIS A 66 15.38 -11.83 -25.63
C HIS A 66 16.80 -11.48 -25.17
N SER A 67 16.94 -10.61 -24.17
CA SER A 67 18.26 -10.27 -23.63
C SER A 67 18.94 -11.45 -22.94
N ALA A 68 18.17 -12.30 -22.24
CA ALA A 68 18.68 -13.47 -21.58
C ALA A 68 19.12 -14.57 -22.57
N SER A 69 18.38 -14.79 -23.66
CA SER A 69 18.77 -15.74 -24.70
C SER A 69 20.07 -15.30 -25.38
N GLN A 70 20.21 -14.01 -25.72
CA GLN A 70 21.46 -13.49 -26.29
C GLN A 70 22.67 -13.67 -25.34
N PHE A 71 22.47 -13.45 -24.04
CA PHE A 71 23.51 -13.68 -23.04
C PHE A 71 23.90 -15.16 -22.95
N LEU A 72 22.92 -16.07 -22.93
CA LEU A 72 23.15 -17.52 -22.85
C LEU A 72 23.83 -18.06 -24.12
N ASP A 73 23.43 -17.58 -25.30
CA ASP A 73 24.09 -17.90 -26.57
C ASP A 73 25.55 -17.46 -26.57
N THR A 74 25.85 -16.29 -26.00
CA THR A 74 27.24 -15.80 -25.83
C THR A 74 28.06 -16.70 -24.89
N GLN A 75 27.40 -17.37 -23.94
CA GLN A 75 28.03 -18.35 -23.03
C GLN A 75 28.01 -19.79 -23.59
N GLY A 76 27.60 -19.99 -24.85
CA GLY A 76 27.55 -21.30 -25.49
C GLY A 76 26.40 -22.21 -25.02
N LEU A 77 25.42 -21.66 -24.32
CA LEU A 77 24.25 -22.37 -23.82
C LEU A 77 23.03 -22.07 -24.70
N SER A 78 22.65 -23.01 -25.57
CA SER A 78 21.43 -22.89 -26.39
C SER A 78 20.19 -23.17 -25.53
N SER A 79 19.58 -22.14 -24.95
CA SER A 79 18.37 -22.27 -24.13
C SER A 79 17.22 -21.43 -24.68
N THR A 80 16.02 -22.01 -24.74
CA THR A 80 14.77 -21.40 -25.25
C THR A 80 14.19 -20.31 -24.32
N GLY A 81 15.02 -19.70 -23.47
CA GLY A 81 14.64 -18.68 -22.51
C GLY A 81 14.45 -19.20 -21.07
N PRO A 82 14.72 -18.39 -20.03
CA PRO A 82 15.01 -18.92 -18.68
C PRO A 82 13.79 -19.30 -17.82
N ALA A 83 12.59 -18.77 -18.10
CA ALA A 83 11.42 -19.01 -17.24
C ALA A 83 10.10 -18.83 -18.00
N SER A 84 9.09 -19.66 -17.70
CA SER A 84 7.75 -19.51 -18.28
C SER A 84 7.01 -18.29 -17.72
N LYS A 85 6.27 -17.58 -18.58
CA LYS A 85 5.42 -16.42 -18.22
C LYS A 85 4.53 -16.67 -17.00
N ILE A 86 3.96 -17.87 -16.89
CA ILE A 86 3.08 -18.24 -15.76
C ILE A 86 3.84 -18.31 -14.44
N VAL A 87 5.09 -18.80 -14.49
CA VAL A 87 5.96 -18.91 -13.31
C VAL A 87 6.36 -17.53 -12.84
N LEU A 88 6.65 -16.60 -13.75
CA LEU A 88 6.94 -15.20 -13.41
C LEU A 88 5.74 -14.53 -12.74
N LYS A 89 4.53 -14.69 -13.29
CA LYS A 89 3.29 -14.19 -12.69
C LYS A 89 3.07 -14.77 -11.29
N PHE A 90 3.34 -16.06 -11.09
CA PHE A 90 3.22 -16.70 -9.78
C PHE A 90 4.18 -16.12 -8.75
N PHE A 91 5.47 -15.97 -9.08
CA PHE A 91 6.44 -15.35 -8.17
C PHE A 91 6.11 -13.89 -7.87
N LEU A 92 5.61 -13.14 -8.85
CA LEU A 92 5.14 -11.78 -8.65
C LEU A 92 3.96 -11.74 -7.66
N ALA A 93 3.01 -12.68 -7.76
CA ALA A 93 1.90 -12.80 -6.83
C ALA A 93 2.37 -13.13 -5.39
N ILE A 94 3.35 -14.02 -5.23
CA ILE A 94 3.98 -14.32 -3.94
C ILE A 94 4.62 -13.05 -3.35
N TRP A 95 5.35 -12.29 -4.17
CA TRP A 95 5.94 -11.03 -3.74
C TRP A 95 4.89 -10.01 -3.29
N CYS A 96 3.77 -9.91 -4.01
CA CYS A 96 2.64 -9.07 -3.60
C CYS A 96 2.03 -9.52 -2.26
N GLY A 97 1.90 -10.83 -2.04
CA GLY A 97 1.44 -11.37 -0.75
C GLY A 97 2.38 -11.04 0.41
N LEU A 98 3.70 -11.20 0.19
CA LEU A 98 4.72 -10.86 1.18
C LEU A 98 4.71 -9.36 1.50
N LEU A 99 4.68 -8.51 0.47
CA LEU A 99 4.57 -7.06 0.64
C LEU A 99 3.27 -6.68 1.36
N GLY A 100 2.15 -7.31 1.00
CA GLY A 100 0.87 -7.14 1.68
C GLY A 100 0.96 -7.40 3.17
N SER A 101 1.58 -8.53 3.55
CA SER A 101 1.83 -8.87 4.97
C SER A 101 2.72 -7.85 5.67
N LEU A 102 3.78 -7.39 5.01
CA LEU A 102 4.72 -6.40 5.53
C LEU A 102 4.05 -5.05 5.80
N PHE A 103 3.12 -4.64 4.93
CA PHE A 103 2.41 -3.37 5.03
C PHE A 103 1.13 -3.41 5.87
N THR A 104 0.67 -4.57 6.35
CA THR A 104 -0.53 -4.71 7.19
C THR A 104 -0.51 -3.75 8.39
N PHE A 105 0.52 -3.85 9.24
CA PHE A 105 0.61 -3.03 10.45
C PHE A 105 0.86 -1.54 10.19
N PRO A 106 1.82 -1.17 9.31
CA PRO A 106 1.95 0.22 8.87
C PRO A 106 0.62 0.78 8.35
N GLY A 107 -0.12 -0.01 7.55
CA GLY A 107 -1.43 0.34 7.02
C GLY A 107 -2.44 0.60 8.14
N LEU A 108 -2.62 -0.34 9.06
CA LEU A 108 -3.52 -0.18 10.22
C LEU A 108 -3.16 1.03 11.08
N ARG A 109 -1.85 1.28 11.28
CA ARG A 109 -1.37 2.43 12.04
C ARG A 109 -1.72 3.76 11.36
N VAL A 110 -1.54 3.83 10.04
CA VAL A 110 -1.91 5.01 9.25
C VAL A 110 -3.43 5.22 9.26
N SER A 111 -4.23 4.17 9.11
CA SER A 111 -5.70 4.24 9.21
C SER A 111 -6.16 4.74 10.58
N LYS A 112 -5.51 4.29 11.65
CA LYS A 112 -5.80 4.77 13.01
C LYS A 112 -5.45 6.25 13.18
N MET A 113 -4.26 6.66 12.73
CA MET A 113 -3.81 8.05 12.76
C MET A 113 -4.75 8.98 11.97
N HIS A 114 -5.31 8.47 10.86
CA HIS A 114 -6.33 9.18 10.10
C HIS A 114 -7.63 9.33 10.89
N TRP A 115 -8.15 8.24 11.46
CA TRP A 115 -9.33 8.29 12.30
C TRP A 115 -9.19 9.27 13.47
N ASP A 116 -8.03 9.27 14.14
CA ASP A 116 -7.73 10.19 15.23
C ASP A 116 -7.70 11.64 14.74
N THR A 117 -7.13 11.90 13.56
CA THR A 117 -7.15 13.24 12.93
C THR A 117 -8.57 13.72 12.66
N LEU A 118 -9.46 12.87 12.13
CA LEU A 118 -10.86 13.23 11.91
C LEU A 118 -11.58 13.56 13.23
N ARG A 119 -11.21 12.88 14.33
CA ARG A 119 -11.77 13.13 15.66
C ARG A 119 -11.29 14.46 16.25
N TYR A 120 -9.99 14.76 16.17
CA TYR A 120 -9.42 15.98 16.74
C TYR A 120 -9.86 17.25 15.99
N TYR A 121 -10.04 17.18 14.67
CA TYR A 121 -10.36 18.34 13.82
C TYR A 121 -11.81 18.34 13.33
N LYS A 122 -12.74 17.77 14.11
CA LYS A 122 -14.15 17.62 13.72
C LYS A 122 -14.84 18.95 13.33
N ASP A 123 -14.42 20.05 13.93
CA ASP A 123 -14.98 21.38 13.66
C ASP A 123 -14.51 21.99 12.32
N HIS A 124 -13.39 21.51 11.76
CA HIS A 124 -12.77 22.05 10.55
C HIS A 124 -13.16 21.24 9.30
N LYS A 125 -14.33 21.54 8.72
CA LYS A 125 -14.90 20.79 7.58
C LYS A 125 -13.96 20.72 6.35
N LEU A 126 -13.26 21.81 6.02
CA LEU A 126 -12.33 21.81 4.88
C LEU A 126 -11.15 20.88 5.11
N LEU A 127 -10.56 20.91 6.31
CA LEU A 127 -9.44 20.03 6.66
C LEU A 127 -9.85 18.55 6.62
N LEU A 128 -11.06 18.24 7.10
CA LEU A 128 -11.64 16.90 7.05
C LEU A 128 -11.77 16.40 5.61
N LEU A 129 -12.27 17.24 4.71
CA LEU A 129 -12.43 16.91 3.29
C LEU A 129 -11.07 16.67 2.62
N ILE A 130 -10.09 17.55 2.87
CA ILE A 130 -8.72 17.42 2.35
C ILE A 130 -8.04 16.14 2.88
N ALA A 131 -8.21 15.83 4.17
CA ALA A 131 -7.67 14.62 4.78
C ALA A 131 -8.28 13.34 4.19
N ASN A 132 -9.59 13.32 3.93
CA ASN A 132 -10.28 12.20 3.28
C ASN A 132 -9.82 12.02 1.83
N ILE A 133 -9.69 13.10 1.06
CA ILE A 133 -9.16 13.06 -0.31
C ILE A 133 -7.74 12.48 -0.30
N SER A 134 -6.88 12.93 0.62
CA SER A 134 -5.54 12.39 0.76
C SER A 134 -5.56 10.91 1.14
N TYR A 135 -6.44 10.48 2.04
CA TYR A 135 -6.55 9.08 2.44
C TYR A 135 -6.98 8.17 1.28
N VAL A 136 -7.93 8.62 0.45
CA VAL A 136 -8.44 7.88 -0.72
C VAL A 136 -7.52 7.99 -1.95
N SER A 137 -6.63 9.00 -2.00
CA SER A 137 -5.75 9.25 -3.16
C SER A 137 -4.97 8.04 -3.70
N PRO A 138 -4.46 7.07 -2.91
CA PRO A 138 -3.79 5.91 -3.47
C PRO A 138 -4.70 5.04 -4.34
N LEU A 139 -5.99 4.93 -3.98
CA LEU A 139 -6.97 4.19 -4.78
C LEU A 139 -7.29 4.93 -6.08
N LEU A 140 -7.41 6.26 -6.03
CA LEU A 140 -7.59 7.09 -7.22
C LEU A 140 -6.38 7.00 -8.15
N LEU A 141 -5.17 6.93 -7.59
CA LEU A 141 -3.99 6.72 -8.40
C LEU A 141 -4.04 5.35 -9.06
N VAL A 142 -4.25 4.25 -8.33
CA VAL A 142 -4.31 2.91 -8.94
C VAL A 142 -5.40 2.80 -10.01
N SER A 143 -6.57 3.41 -9.81
CA SER A 143 -7.65 3.35 -10.81
C SER A 143 -7.31 4.05 -12.12
N LEU A 144 -6.39 5.02 -12.12
CA LEU A 144 -5.93 5.67 -13.35
C LEU A 144 -5.22 4.70 -14.30
N TRP A 145 -4.61 3.62 -13.81
CA TRP A 145 -3.90 2.60 -14.62
C TRP A 145 -4.81 1.46 -15.11
N ILE A 146 -6.10 1.52 -14.74
CA ILE A 146 -7.12 0.60 -15.24
C ILE A 146 -7.74 1.23 -16.50
N THR A 147 -7.31 0.75 -17.68
CA THR A 147 -7.70 1.28 -19.00
C THR A 147 -9.21 1.50 -19.15
N PRO A 148 -10.09 0.50 -18.88
CA PRO A 148 -11.52 0.66 -19.10
C PRO A 148 -12.19 1.64 -18.11
N ILE A 149 -11.59 1.87 -16.94
CA ILE A 149 -12.15 2.77 -15.92
C ILE A 149 -11.77 4.21 -16.21
N SER A 150 -10.53 4.44 -16.66
CA SER A 150 -9.98 5.80 -16.76
C SER A 150 -9.71 6.21 -18.21
N LYS A 151 -8.81 5.49 -18.91
CA LYS A 151 -8.32 5.89 -20.23
C LYS A 151 -9.42 5.81 -21.28
N ASP A 152 -10.06 4.65 -21.45
CA ASP A 152 -11.09 4.46 -22.47
C ASP A 152 -12.32 5.32 -22.16
N TYR A 153 -12.64 5.47 -20.88
CA TYR A 153 -13.76 6.27 -20.43
C TYR A 153 -13.61 7.76 -20.76
N LEU A 154 -12.39 8.31 -20.71
CA LEU A 154 -12.12 9.73 -20.96
C LEU A 154 -11.70 10.03 -22.42
N THR A 155 -11.09 9.06 -23.11
CA THR A 155 -10.48 9.28 -24.43
C THR A 155 -11.23 8.63 -25.60
N VAL A 156 -12.06 7.62 -25.34
CA VAL A 156 -12.83 6.91 -26.39
C VAL A 156 -14.32 7.17 -26.26
N ARG A 157 -14.84 7.32 -25.04
CA ARG A 157 -16.28 7.54 -24.82
C ARG A 157 -16.69 8.94 -25.25
N ILE A 158 -17.67 9.00 -26.15
CA ILE A 158 -18.36 10.24 -26.54
C ILE A 158 -19.61 10.35 -25.66
N PHE A 159 -19.68 11.41 -24.84
CA PHE A 159 -20.85 11.67 -24.00
C PHE A 159 -21.98 12.29 -24.83
N SER A 160 -23.23 12.04 -24.42
CA SER A 160 -24.41 12.59 -25.10
C SER A 160 -24.31 14.12 -25.18
N GLY A 161 -24.33 14.67 -26.39
CA GLY A 161 -24.17 16.10 -26.65
C GLY A 161 -22.75 16.57 -27.02
N MET A 162 -21.74 15.69 -27.05
CA MET A 162 -20.39 16.01 -27.55
C MET A 162 -20.13 15.39 -28.92
N THR A 163 -19.38 16.09 -29.78
CA THR A 163 -18.93 15.62 -31.10
C THR A 163 -17.55 14.96 -31.08
N SER A 164 -16.86 15.01 -29.94
CA SER A 164 -15.51 14.46 -29.75
C SER A 164 -15.35 13.91 -28.33
N PRO A 165 -14.39 13.00 -28.10
CA PRO A 165 -14.09 12.51 -26.76
C PRO A 165 -13.70 13.65 -25.81
N LEU A 166 -13.88 13.44 -24.51
CA LEU A 166 -13.61 14.47 -23.50
C LEU A 166 -12.15 14.95 -23.51
N MET A 167 -11.21 14.05 -23.83
CA MET A 167 -9.78 14.35 -23.79
C MET A 167 -8.97 13.49 -24.78
N THR A 168 -7.84 14.02 -25.26
CA THR A 168 -6.89 13.24 -26.07
C THR A 168 -5.98 12.38 -25.18
N VAL A 169 -5.40 11.33 -25.76
CA VAL A 169 -4.49 10.40 -25.05
C VAL A 169 -3.30 11.15 -24.43
N GLU A 170 -2.69 12.08 -25.17
CA GLU A 170 -1.54 12.88 -24.69
C GLU A 170 -1.89 13.75 -23.47
N ARG A 171 -3.07 14.38 -23.49
CA ARG A 171 -3.54 15.16 -22.35
C ARG A 171 -3.74 14.24 -21.14
N PHE A 172 -4.20 13.00 -21.35
CA PHE A 172 -4.50 12.08 -20.26
C PHE A 172 -3.24 11.61 -19.54
N GLU A 173 -2.17 11.32 -20.29
CA GLU A 173 -0.87 11.02 -19.69
C GLU A 173 -0.32 12.24 -18.91
N SER A 174 -0.49 13.46 -19.44
CA SER A 174 -0.10 14.69 -18.73
C SER A 174 -0.91 14.89 -17.43
N LEU A 175 -2.21 14.63 -17.46
CA LEU A 175 -3.09 14.71 -16.30
C LEU A 175 -2.73 13.67 -15.24
N ARG A 176 -2.40 12.43 -15.63
CA ARG A 176 -1.90 11.39 -14.71
C ARG A 176 -0.67 11.90 -13.93
N LEU A 177 0.31 12.47 -14.63
CA LEU A 177 1.51 13.03 -13.99
C LEU A 177 1.17 14.15 -13.00
N ILE A 178 0.29 15.07 -13.38
CA ILE A 178 -0.16 16.15 -12.49
C ILE A 178 -0.84 15.59 -11.24
N ILE A 179 -1.71 14.59 -11.38
CA ILE A 179 -2.41 13.97 -10.24
C ILE A 179 -1.43 13.25 -9.31
N ILE A 180 -0.42 12.55 -9.83
CA ILE A 180 0.63 11.91 -9.01
C ILE A 180 1.37 12.96 -8.17
N ILE A 181 1.81 14.04 -8.80
CA ILE A 181 2.55 15.12 -8.11
C ILE A 181 1.64 15.78 -7.07
N ALA A 182 0.40 16.10 -7.42
CA ALA A 182 -0.57 16.71 -6.52
C ALA A 182 -0.86 15.81 -5.31
N ALA A 183 -1.05 14.51 -5.51
CA ALA A 183 -1.27 13.54 -4.43
C ALA A 183 -0.05 13.44 -3.49
N GLY A 184 1.17 13.44 -4.06
CA GLY A 184 2.41 13.47 -3.28
C GLY A 184 2.55 14.74 -2.43
N LEU A 185 2.33 15.91 -3.02
CA LEU A 185 2.35 17.18 -2.30
C LEU A 185 1.28 17.23 -1.20
N LEU A 186 0.08 16.75 -1.49
CA LEU A 186 -1.00 16.66 -0.52
C LEU A 186 -0.63 15.80 0.70
N LYS A 187 0.08 14.69 0.49
CA LYS A 187 0.61 13.85 1.59
C LYS A 187 1.64 14.59 2.43
N ILE A 188 2.55 15.33 1.81
CA ILE A 188 3.59 16.09 2.50
C ILE A 188 2.97 17.20 3.36
N VAL A 189 2.02 17.95 2.80
CA VAL A 189 1.34 19.05 3.52
C VAL A 189 0.55 18.55 4.73
N LEU A 190 -0.09 17.38 4.63
CA LEU A 190 -0.85 16.81 5.74
C LEU A 190 0.02 16.06 6.76
N MET A 191 1.24 15.66 6.40
CA MET A 191 2.15 14.93 7.28
C MET A 191 2.32 15.54 8.69
N PRO A 192 2.54 16.86 8.88
CA PRO A 192 2.63 17.45 10.21
C PRO A 192 1.33 17.33 11.01
N ILE A 193 0.17 17.45 10.36
CA ILE A 193 -1.14 17.34 11.02
C ILE A 193 -1.37 15.92 11.52
N TYR A 194 -1.09 14.92 10.68
CA TYR A 194 -1.13 13.52 11.07
C TYR A 194 -0.19 13.25 12.25
N LEU A 195 1.03 13.79 12.23
CA LEU A 195 2.02 13.58 13.28
C LEU A 195 1.57 14.24 14.60
N GLN A 196 0.95 15.41 14.53
CA GLN A 196 0.38 16.08 15.70
C GLN A 196 -0.76 15.26 16.32
N SER A 197 -1.66 14.70 15.50
CA SER A 197 -2.73 13.82 15.98
C SER A 197 -2.17 12.59 16.71
N TYR A 198 -1.07 12.03 16.20
CA TYR A 198 -0.37 10.92 16.85
C TYR A 198 0.24 11.32 18.20
N LEU A 199 0.86 12.51 18.29
CA LEU A 199 1.41 13.02 19.54
C LEU A 199 0.31 13.28 20.58
N ASN A 200 -0.82 13.86 20.17
CA ASN A 200 -1.97 14.10 21.04
C ASN A 200 -2.54 12.79 21.61
N LEU A 201 -2.59 11.72 20.81
CA LEU A 201 -2.99 10.40 21.28
C LEU A 201 -2.06 9.85 22.36
N ALA A 202 -0.74 10.04 22.23
CA ALA A 202 0.23 9.60 23.23
C ALA A 202 -0.01 10.30 24.58
N ILE A 203 -0.27 11.61 24.55
CA ILE A 203 -0.59 12.41 25.75
C ILE A 203 -1.88 11.89 26.41
N GLN A 204 -2.93 11.67 25.62
CA GLN A 204 -4.21 11.17 26.13
C GLN A 204 -4.08 9.78 26.78
N ARG A 205 -3.28 8.88 26.20
CA ARG A 205 -3.03 7.56 26.79
C ARG A 205 -2.32 7.65 28.14
N ILE A 206 -1.36 8.56 28.28
CA ILE A 206 -0.68 8.81 29.56
C ILE A 206 -1.67 9.33 30.60
N GLU A 207 -2.57 10.23 30.21
CA GLU A 207 -3.60 10.76 31.11
C GLU A 207 -4.60 9.68 31.57
N ILE A 208 -5.04 8.82 30.65
CA ILE A 208 -5.89 7.66 30.98
C ILE A 208 -5.15 6.71 31.93
N GLN A 209 -3.88 6.40 31.66
CA GLN A 209 -3.08 5.54 32.53
C GLN A 209 -2.88 6.15 33.92
N LYS A 210 -2.69 7.46 34.04
CA LYS A 210 -2.63 8.15 35.35
C LYS A 210 -3.95 8.02 36.11
N LYS A 211 -5.08 8.13 35.42
CA LYS A 211 -6.42 8.00 36.00
C LYS A 211 -6.74 6.55 36.39
N GLU A 212 -6.29 5.57 35.60
CA GLU A 212 -6.43 4.16 35.89
C GLU A 212 -5.46 3.69 36.97
N ALA A 213 -4.24 4.21 37.06
CA ALA A 213 -3.28 3.90 38.12
C ALA A 213 -3.79 4.27 39.52
N GLY A 214 -4.62 5.31 39.64
CA GLY A 214 -5.34 5.62 40.89
C GLY A 214 -6.54 4.70 41.18
N ARG A 215 -6.91 3.84 40.24
CA ARG A 215 -8.09 2.94 40.27
C ARG A 215 -7.73 1.49 39.87
N ILE A 216 -6.48 1.09 39.99
CA ILE A 216 -6.05 -0.30 39.82
C ILE A 216 -5.97 -0.91 41.21
N THR A 217 -6.87 -1.85 41.48
CA THR A 217 -6.81 -2.69 42.68
C THR A 217 -5.51 -3.50 42.64
N ASN A 218 -4.81 -3.63 43.77
CA ASN A 218 -3.51 -4.31 43.89
C ASN A 218 -3.46 -5.71 43.23
N ILE A 219 -4.63 -6.34 43.09
CA ILE A 219 -4.87 -7.64 42.43
C ILE A 219 -4.56 -7.63 40.92
N ASP A 220 -4.88 -6.56 40.19
CA ASP A 220 -4.62 -6.48 38.74
C ASP A 220 -3.14 -6.17 38.44
N LEU A 221 -2.48 -5.45 39.36
CA LEU A 221 -1.02 -5.28 39.36
C LEU A 221 -0.31 -6.61 39.62
N GLN A 222 -0.77 -7.38 40.61
CA GLN A 222 -0.24 -8.73 40.88
C GLN A 222 -0.43 -9.69 39.70
N LYS A 223 -1.57 -9.67 39.01
CA LYS A 223 -1.78 -10.50 37.81
C LYS A 223 -0.81 -10.14 36.68
N LYS A 224 -0.53 -8.86 36.44
CA LYS A 224 0.46 -8.45 35.44
C LYS A 224 1.88 -8.85 35.80
N VAL A 225 2.27 -8.77 37.08
CA VAL A 225 3.61 -9.15 37.53
C VAL A 225 3.81 -10.67 37.54
N CYS A 226 2.79 -11.43 37.93
CA CYS A 226 2.81 -12.90 37.94
C CYS A 226 2.90 -13.50 36.52
N VAL A 227 2.36 -12.81 35.51
CA VAL A 227 2.50 -13.23 34.09
C VAL A 227 3.91 -12.99 33.55
N ILE A 228 4.74 -12.17 34.22
CA ILE A 228 6.10 -11.83 33.80
C ILE A 228 7.16 -12.69 34.54
N THR A 229 6.76 -13.52 35.51
CA THR A 229 7.64 -14.46 36.24
C THR A 229 7.38 -15.89 35.76
#